data_AF-A0A432H185-F1
#
_entry.id   AF-A0A432H185-F1
#
_cell.length_a   1.000
_cell.length_b   1.000
_cell.length_c   1.000
_cell.angle_alpha   90.00
_cell.angle_beta   90.00
_cell.angle_gamma   90.00
#
_symmetry.space_group_name_H-M   'P 1'
#
loop_
_entity.id
_entity.type
_entity.pdbx_description
1 polymer ?
#
loop_
_entity_poly.entity_id
_entity_poly.type
_entity_poly.pdbx_seq_one_letter_code
_entity_poly.pdbx_strand_id
1 'polypeptide(L)'
;EQLDSLDYIRIHKNKYFNKGKEILKKIYSKGVIDTDSNDDLILVENNEGKKHLRTDFYTIEEAKEVIDKQAFESDDIRNFLAPLLKMSIVENIIYDEVLNKTLQEKKLAEISTTKGMVKKDEKIISKGEIVDLENKLKLDSYVKKYSEQILDKSNYRYMSAGYLLLISILISILVLYLYIYKREIFIHFRQFSLIFILVNVAIFLAAMFSKANIFPERLPRRISIRPSWFQSPLVRKEWRSLPIRFSIFKKFLLDNQS
;
A
#
# COMPACT_ATOMS: atom_id res chain seq x y z
N GLU A 1 1.72 67.98 -14.67
CA GLU A 1 0.89 67.12 -13.79
C GLU A 1 1.25 65.63 -13.86
N GLN A 2 1.27 64.97 -15.01
CA GLN A 2 1.60 63.52 -15.06
C GLN A 2 3.05 63.16 -14.66
N LEU A 3 4.03 64.05 -14.89
CA LEU A 3 5.44 63.80 -14.50
C LEU A 3 5.66 63.75 -12.98
N ASP A 4 4.94 64.54 -12.18
CA ASP A 4 5.07 64.54 -10.70
C ASP A 4 4.53 63.25 -10.07
N SER A 5 3.49 62.67 -10.65
CA SER A 5 2.89 61.43 -10.17
C SER A 5 3.83 60.22 -10.32
N LEU A 6 4.63 60.18 -11.40
CA LEU A 6 5.56 59.09 -11.68
C LEU A 6 6.81 59.14 -10.77
N ASP A 7 7.31 60.34 -10.45
CA ASP A 7 8.43 60.50 -9.51
C ASP A 7 8.00 60.20 -8.06
N TYR A 8 6.78 60.55 -7.67
CA TYR A 8 6.20 60.18 -6.37
C TYR A 8 6.06 58.65 -6.19
N ILE A 9 5.66 57.94 -7.25
CA ILE A 9 5.60 56.46 -7.29
C ILE A 9 7.00 55.85 -7.18
N ARG A 10 8.01 56.48 -7.78
CA ARG A 10 9.41 56.02 -7.75
C ARG A 10 10.00 56.10 -6.33
N ILE A 11 9.68 57.16 -5.59
CA ILE A 11 10.14 57.40 -4.21
C ILE A 11 9.49 56.41 -3.22
N HIS A 12 8.22 56.03 -3.44
CA HIS A 12 7.48 55.12 -2.57
C HIS A 12 7.35 53.69 -3.12
N LYS A 13 8.19 53.32 -4.10
CA LYS A 13 8.18 52.01 -4.77
C LYS A 13 8.15 50.83 -3.79
N ASN A 14 8.93 50.89 -2.72
CA ASN A 14 8.97 49.84 -1.70
C ASN A 14 7.66 49.71 -0.92
N LYS A 15 6.98 50.83 -0.63
CA LYS A 15 5.67 50.84 0.06
C LYS A 15 4.61 50.15 -0.82
N TYR A 16 4.56 50.49 -2.11
CA TYR A 16 3.61 49.89 -3.05
C TYR A 16 3.91 48.42 -3.36
N PHE A 17 5.18 48.07 -3.50
CA PHE A 17 5.61 46.69 -3.69
C PHE A 17 5.25 45.80 -2.49
N ASN A 18 5.49 46.27 -1.27
CA ASN A 18 5.13 45.53 -0.06
C ASN A 18 3.61 45.37 0.07
N LYS A 19 2.85 46.41 -0.25
CA LYS A 19 1.37 46.35 -0.22
C LYS A 19 0.81 45.39 -1.26
N GLY A 20 1.35 45.40 -2.49
CA GLY A 20 1.01 44.42 -3.52
C GLY A 20 1.35 42.98 -3.11
N LYS A 21 2.52 42.78 -2.49
CA LYS A 21 2.96 41.48 -1.96
C LYS A 21 2.04 40.96 -0.86
N GLU A 22 1.56 41.82 0.04
CA GLU A 22 0.59 41.42 1.07
C GLU A 22 -0.75 40.99 0.49
N ILE A 23 -1.24 41.72 -0.51
CA ILE A 23 -2.50 41.40 -1.21
C ILE A 23 -2.37 40.05 -1.92
N LEU A 24 -1.29 39.84 -2.68
CA LEU A 24 -1.04 38.56 -3.35
C LEU A 24 -0.88 37.42 -2.33
N LYS A 25 -0.17 37.65 -1.22
CA LYS A 25 -0.01 36.63 -0.17
C LYS A 25 -1.34 36.16 0.40
N LYS A 26 -2.31 37.06 0.58
CA LYS A 26 -3.67 36.71 1.04
C LYS A 26 -4.44 35.87 0.01
N ILE A 27 -4.33 36.23 -1.28
CA ILE A 27 -4.98 35.50 -2.37
C ILE A 27 -4.36 34.09 -2.49
N TYR A 28 -3.04 34.00 -2.55
CA TYR A 28 -2.33 32.72 -2.66
C TYR A 28 -2.39 31.85 -1.40
N SER A 29 -2.59 32.42 -0.20
CA SER A 29 -2.80 31.62 1.01
C SER A 29 -4.12 30.84 0.99
N LYS A 30 -5.09 31.29 0.19
CA LYS A 30 -6.34 30.58 -0.05
C LYS A 30 -6.24 29.65 -1.27
N GLY A 31 -5.31 29.91 -2.19
CA GLY A 31 -5.01 29.09 -3.35
C GLY A 31 -5.81 29.53 -4.59
N VAL A 32 -5.16 29.54 -5.75
CA VAL A 32 -5.74 29.97 -7.03
C VAL A 32 -5.80 28.81 -8.00
N ILE A 33 -6.99 28.53 -8.51
CA ILE A 33 -7.29 27.48 -9.49
C ILE A 33 -7.77 28.11 -10.82
N ASP A 34 -7.46 27.47 -11.94
CA ASP A 34 -7.93 27.88 -13.27
C ASP A 34 -9.30 27.27 -13.63
N THR A 35 -9.58 26.10 -13.06
CA THR A 35 -10.77 25.32 -13.44
C THR A 35 -11.95 25.59 -12.52
N ASP A 36 -13.06 26.05 -13.10
CA ASP A 36 -14.33 26.31 -12.41
C ASP A 36 -15.18 25.03 -12.23
N SER A 37 -14.55 23.95 -11.76
CA SER A 37 -15.24 22.69 -11.52
C SER A 37 -16.02 22.75 -10.20
N ASN A 38 -17.30 22.36 -10.25
CA ASN A 38 -18.17 22.24 -9.07
C ASN A 38 -17.87 21.04 -8.17
N ASP A 39 -16.85 20.25 -8.52
CA ASP A 39 -16.52 19.02 -7.82
C ASP A 39 -15.64 19.29 -6.59
N ASP A 40 -15.83 18.48 -5.54
CA ASP A 40 -14.98 18.50 -4.35
C ASP A 40 -13.52 18.18 -4.74
N LEU A 41 -12.60 19.12 -4.54
CA LEU A 41 -11.20 18.96 -4.90
C LEU A 41 -10.42 18.29 -3.77
N ILE A 42 -9.64 17.27 -4.10
CA ILE A 42 -8.71 16.63 -3.15
C ILE A 42 -7.33 17.21 -3.39
N LEU A 43 -6.85 18.00 -2.44
CA LEU A 43 -5.49 18.54 -2.46
C LEU A 43 -4.55 17.52 -1.80
N VAL A 44 -3.51 17.12 -2.52
CA VAL A 44 -2.48 16.24 -1.98
C VAL A 44 -1.30 17.10 -1.54
N GLU A 45 -1.25 17.41 -0.25
CA GLU A 45 -0.11 18.09 0.37
C GLU A 45 0.69 17.08 1.19
N ASN A 46 2.01 17.04 1.00
CA ASN A 46 2.92 16.20 1.79
C ASN A 46 2.54 14.71 1.84
N ASN A 47 2.13 14.13 0.71
CA ASN A 47 1.71 12.72 0.61
C ASN A 47 0.43 12.35 1.39
N GLU A 48 -0.29 13.33 1.94
CA GLU A 48 -1.59 13.13 2.58
C GLU A 48 -2.68 13.84 1.74
N GLY A 49 -3.62 13.07 1.20
CA GLY A 49 -4.76 13.62 0.47
C GLY A 49 -5.78 14.20 1.44
N LYS A 50 -5.82 15.52 1.58
CA LYS A 50 -6.86 16.22 2.36
C LYS A 50 -7.97 16.66 1.41
N LYS A 51 -9.21 16.30 1.77
CA LYS A 51 -10.39 16.74 1.03
C LYS A 51 -10.65 18.21 1.37
N HIS A 52 -10.57 19.09 0.38
CA HIS A 52 -10.91 20.50 0.51
C HIS A 52 -12.20 20.78 -0.26
N LEU A 53 -12.99 21.75 0.22
CA LEU A 53 -14.22 22.13 -0.48
C LEU A 53 -13.87 23.17 -1.55
N ARG A 54 -14.62 23.22 -2.66
CA ARG A 54 -14.41 24.24 -3.72
C ARG A 54 -14.33 25.66 -3.16
N THR A 55 -15.12 25.97 -2.13
CA THR A 55 -15.18 27.28 -1.46
C THR A 55 -13.87 27.73 -0.81
N ASP A 56 -12.94 26.79 -0.63
CA ASP A 56 -11.65 27.05 -0.01
C ASP A 56 -10.66 27.67 -1.01
N PHE A 57 -10.94 27.71 -2.31
CA PHE A 57 -10.07 28.24 -3.36
C PHE A 57 -10.68 29.47 -4.05
N TYR A 58 -9.85 30.27 -4.73
CA TYR A 58 -10.29 31.33 -5.63
C TYR A 58 -10.04 30.93 -7.09
N THR A 59 -10.98 31.25 -7.98
CA THR A 59 -10.68 31.25 -9.42
C THR A 59 -9.85 32.47 -9.81
N ILE A 60 -9.23 32.43 -10.99
CA ILE A 60 -8.51 33.59 -11.54
C ILE A 60 -9.44 34.81 -11.65
N GLU A 61 -10.72 34.60 -11.96
CA GLU A 61 -11.73 35.67 -12.05
C GLU A 61 -12.12 36.22 -10.68
N GLU A 62 -12.37 35.34 -9.70
CA GLU A 62 -12.65 35.76 -8.31
C GLU A 62 -11.47 36.48 -7.68
N ALA A 63 -10.24 36.04 -7.95
CA ALA A 63 -9.03 36.71 -7.49
C ALA A 63 -8.91 38.13 -8.06
N LYS A 64 -9.31 38.32 -9.33
CA LYS A 64 -9.36 39.65 -9.97
C LYS A 64 -10.47 40.52 -9.37
N GLU A 65 -11.63 39.96 -9.05
CA GLU A 65 -12.70 40.69 -8.36
C GLU A 65 -12.32 41.11 -6.93
N VAL A 66 -11.60 40.25 -6.20
CA VAL A 66 -11.10 40.56 -4.86
C VAL A 66 -10.11 41.74 -4.92
N ILE A 67 -9.29 41.82 -5.97
CA ILE A 67 -8.41 42.98 -6.21
C ILE A 67 -9.23 44.25 -6.51
N ASP A 68 -10.32 44.15 -7.26
CA ASP A 68 -11.17 45.30 -7.57
C ASP A 68 -11.95 45.83 -6.36
N LYS A 69 -12.35 44.92 -5.45
CA LYS A 69 -13.06 45.23 -4.20
C LYS A 69 -12.10 45.66 -3.07
N GLN A 70 -10.79 45.56 -3.27
CA GLN A 70 -9.80 45.93 -2.27
C GLN A 70 -9.75 47.46 -2.07
N ALA A 71 -9.84 47.92 -0.83
CA ALA A 71 -9.72 49.34 -0.51
C ALA A 71 -8.29 49.84 -0.73
N PHE A 72 -8.11 50.80 -1.64
CA PHE A 72 -6.85 51.50 -1.90
C PHE A 72 -6.83 52.88 -1.21
N GLU A 73 -5.64 53.39 -0.91
CA GLU A 73 -5.44 54.68 -0.24
C GLU A 73 -5.78 55.89 -1.13
N SER A 74 -5.75 55.74 -2.47
CA SER A 74 -6.10 56.76 -3.46
C SER A 74 -6.49 56.09 -4.79
N ASP A 75 -7.36 56.76 -5.58
CA ASP A 75 -7.76 56.31 -6.92
C ASP A 75 -6.58 56.21 -7.90
N ASP A 76 -5.57 57.07 -7.77
CA ASP A 76 -4.37 57.02 -8.62
C ASP A 76 -3.53 55.76 -8.37
N ILE A 77 -3.44 55.33 -7.11
CA ILE A 77 -2.74 54.11 -6.71
C ILE A 77 -3.50 52.88 -7.20
N ARG A 78 -4.84 52.91 -7.14
CA ARG A 78 -5.69 51.84 -7.69
C ARG A 78 -5.44 51.69 -9.19
N ASN A 79 -5.48 52.78 -9.93
CA ASN A 79 -5.33 52.78 -11.39
C ASN A 79 -3.96 52.27 -11.86
N PHE A 80 -2.91 52.43 -11.05
CA PHE A 80 -1.58 51.89 -11.32
C PHE A 80 -1.39 50.43 -10.85
N LEU A 81 -1.83 50.11 -9.63
CA LEU A 81 -1.49 48.84 -8.98
C LEU A 81 -2.45 47.70 -9.34
N ALA A 82 -3.75 47.99 -9.52
CA ALA A 82 -4.75 46.98 -9.86
C ALA A 82 -4.44 46.24 -11.18
N PRO A 83 -4.12 46.91 -12.31
CA PRO A 83 -3.80 46.18 -13.55
C PRO A 83 -2.53 45.33 -13.44
N LEU A 84 -1.51 45.78 -12.70
CA LEU A 84 -0.27 45.02 -12.48
C LEU A 84 -0.51 43.77 -11.62
N LEU A 85 -1.38 43.86 -10.61
CA LEU A 85 -1.75 42.73 -9.77
C LEU A 85 -2.59 41.71 -10.56
N LYS A 86 -3.54 42.18 -11.39
CA LYS A 86 -4.35 41.29 -12.25
C LYS A 86 -3.52 40.52 -13.27
N MET A 87 -2.45 41.12 -13.79
CA MET A 87 -1.55 40.49 -14.76
C MET A 87 -0.56 39.51 -14.13
N SER A 88 -0.35 39.58 -12.80
CA SER A 88 0.58 38.72 -12.06
C SER A 88 -0.10 37.55 -11.33
N ILE A 89 -1.43 37.43 -11.39
CA ILE A 89 -2.13 36.24 -10.91
C ILE A 89 -1.93 35.10 -11.90
N VAL A 90 -1.36 34.01 -11.41
CA VAL A 90 -1.21 32.73 -12.11
C VAL A 90 -1.75 31.64 -11.18
N GLU A 91 -2.29 30.57 -11.75
CA GLU A 91 -2.68 29.38 -10.99
C GLU A 91 -1.50 28.80 -10.18
N ASN A 92 -1.77 28.36 -8.95
CA ASN A 92 -0.77 27.66 -8.12
C ASN A 92 -1.14 26.19 -7.90
N ILE A 93 -2.40 25.83 -8.14
CA ILE A 93 -2.91 24.47 -7.95
C ILE A 93 -3.25 23.92 -9.33
N ILE A 94 -2.37 23.04 -9.83
CA ILE A 94 -2.48 22.43 -11.14
C ILE A 94 -3.04 21.02 -10.98
N TYR A 95 -4.00 20.68 -11.83
CA TYR A 95 -4.59 19.35 -11.85
C TYR A 95 -3.64 18.32 -12.46
N ASP A 96 -3.34 17.25 -11.72
CA ASP A 96 -2.52 16.13 -12.19
C ASP A 96 -3.40 14.96 -12.63
N GLU A 97 -3.53 14.80 -13.96
CA GLU A 97 -4.29 13.71 -14.58
C GLU A 97 -3.77 12.31 -14.23
N VAL A 98 -2.45 12.14 -14.09
CA VAL A 98 -1.82 10.84 -13.84
C VAL A 98 -2.12 10.42 -12.41
N LEU A 99 -1.96 11.34 -11.46
CA LEU A 99 -2.29 11.10 -10.07
C LEU A 99 -3.78 10.79 -9.90
N ASN A 100 -4.67 11.53 -10.57
CA ASN A 100 -6.10 11.28 -10.45
C ASN A 100 -6.51 9.91 -11.03
N LYS A 101 -5.99 9.53 -12.20
CA LYS A 101 -6.25 8.19 -12.79
C LYS A 101 -5.80 7.07 -11.87
N THR A 102 -4.59 7.16 -11.31
CA THR A 102 -4.09 6.11 -10.39
C THR A 102 -4.91 6.03 -9.10
N LEU A 103 -5.39 7.15 -8.57
CA LEU A 103 -6.29 7.17 -7.41
C LEU A 103 -7.67 6.61 -7.74
N GLN A 104 -8.20 6.91 -8.93
CA GLN A 104 -9.48 6.38 -9.40
C GLN A 104 -9.40 4.85 -9.58
N GLU A 105 -8.34 4.34 -10.20
CA GLU A 105 -8.10 2.90 -10.33
C GLU A 105 -7.98 2.20 -8.98
N LYS A 106 -7.26 2.80 -8.01
CA LYS A 106 -7.19 2.28 -6.63
C LYS A 106 -8.55 2.22 -5.96
N LYS A 107 -9.36 3.28 -6.06
CA LYS A 107 -10.72 3.31 -5.50
C LYS A 107 -11.63 2.30 -6.18
N LEU A 108 -11.54 2.13 -7.49
CA LEU A 108 -12.31 1.13 -8.23
C LEU A 108 -11.89 -0.30 -7.86
N ALA A 109 -10.61 -0.54 -7.59
CA ALA A 109 -10.12 -1.82 -7.09
C ALA A 109 -10.56 -2.10 -5.64
N GLU A 110 -10.74 -1.06 -4.82
CA GLU A 110 -11.26 -1.15 -3.45
C GLU A 110 -12.78 -1.34 -3.40
N ILE A 111 -13.53 -0.84 -4.41
CA ILE A 111 -14.95 -1.12 -4.59
C ILE A 111 -15.11 -2.59 -4.96
N SER A 112 -15.26 -3.37 -3.89
CA SER A 112 -15.40 -4.82 -3.89
C SER A 112 -16.45 -5.29 -4.89
N THR A 113 -16.03 -6.11 -5.85
CA THR A 113 -16.89 -6.93 -6.73
C THR A 113 -17.65 -8.02 -5.96
N THR A 114 -17.91 -7.85 -4.66
CA THR A 114 -18.75 -8.77 -3.89
C THR A 114 -20.20 -8.34 -4.04
N LYS A 115 -20.83 -8.80 -5.13
CA LYS A 115 -22.28 -8.81 -5.22
C LYS A 115 -22.83 -9.70 -4.10
N GLY A 116 -23.52 -9.09 -3.15
CA GLY A 116 -24.34 -9.78 -2.14
C GLY A 116 -24.01 -9.34 -0.72
N MET A 117 -24.91 -8.55 -0.12
CA MET A 117 -24.98 -8.43 1.34
C MET A 117 -25.40 -9.79 1.89
N VAL A 118 -24.48 -10.54 2.47
CA VAL A 118 -24.80 -11.76 3.22
C VAL A 118 -24.90 -11.39 4.69
N LYS A 119 -26.05 -11.65 5.32
CA LYS A 119 -26.28 -11.30 6.73
C LYS A 119 -25.39 -12.17 7.61
N LYS A 120 -24.85 -11.57 8.68
CA LYS A 120 -24.22 -12.33 9.76
C LYS A 120 -25.27 -13.35 10.27
N ASP A 121 -24.90 -14.64 10.32
CA ASP A 121 -25.74 -15.80 10.68
C ASP A 121 -26.57 -16.46 9.56
N GLU A 122 -26.34 -16.11 8.30
CA GLU A 122 -26.89 -16.87 7.17
C GLU A 122 -26.08 -18.14 6.92
N LYS A 123 -26.75 -19.30 6.91
CA LYS A 123 -26.12 -20.59 6.59
C LYS A 123 -25.86 -20.67 5.09
N ILE A 124 -24.63 -20.41 4.67
CA ILE A 124 -24.24 -20.35 3.24
C ILE A 124 -24.35 -21.72 2.57
N ILE A 125 -23.93 -22.82 3.24
CA ILE A 125 -23.98 -24.20 2.74
C ILE A 125 -24.04 -25.18 3.94
N SER A 126 -24.73 -26.31 3.77
CA SER A 126 -24.68 -27.44 4.71
C SER A 126 -23.53 -28.41 4.38
N LYS A 127 -22.92 -29.07 5.38
CA LYS A 127 -21.91 -30.12 5.13
C LYS A 127 -22.54 -31.24 4.28
N GLY A 128 -22.09 -31.39 3.02
CA GLY A 128 -22.57 -32.40 2.08
C GLY A 128 -23.44 -31.88 0.92
N GLU A 129 -23.66 -30.57 0.81
CA GLU A 129 -24.45 -29.95 -0.26
C GLU A 129 -23.63 -29.72 -1.54
N ILE A 130 -24.26 -29.83 -2.72
CA ILE A 130 -23.61 -29.64 -4.02
C ILE A 130 -23.29 -28.15 -4.18
N VAL A 131 -22.02 -27.83 -4.45
CA VAL A 131 -21.54 -26.45 -4.56
C VAL A 131 -21.91 -25.88 -5.93
N ASP A 132 -22.84 -24.93 -5.95
CA ASP A 132 -23.12 -24.10 -7.12
C ASP A 132 -22.11 -22.93 -7.24
N LEU A 133 -21.98 -22.36 -8.43
CA LEU A 133 -21.00 -21.31 -8.76
C LEU A 133 -21.16 -20.07 -7.86
N GLU A 134 -22.40 -19.68 -7.53
CA GLU A 134 -22.69 -18.55 -6.66
C GLU A 134 -22.23 -18.79 -5.21
N ASN A 135 -22.46 -20.00 -4.69
CA ASN A 135 -22.09 -20.36 -3.32
C ASN A 135 -20.57 -20.45 -3.15
N LYS A 136 -19.86 -20.90 -4.19
CA LYS A 136 -18.39 -20.87 -4.21
C LYS A 136 -17.85 -19.45 -4.08
N LEU A 137 -18.40 -18.49 -4.84
CA LEU A 137 -17.96 -17.10 -4.78
C LEU A 137 -18.22 -16.46 -3.40
N LYS A 138 -19.36 -16.78 -2.78
CA LYS A 138 -19.64 -16.37 -1.40
C LYS A 138 -18.59 -16.95 -0.45
N LEU A 139 -18.34 -18.26 -0.48
CA LEU A 139 -17.32 -18.92 0.34
C LEU A 139 -15.93 -18.29 0.18
N ASP A 140 -15.48 -18.05 -1.06
CA ASP A 140 -14.19 -17.44 -1.35
C ASP A 140 -14.10 -16.01 -0.76
N SER A 141 -15.18 -15.23 -0.86
CA SER A 141 -15.24 -13.89 -0.24
C SER A 141 -15.18 -13.93 1.30
N TYR A 142 -15.82 -14.93 1.91
CA TYR A 142 -15.81 -15.14 3.36
C TYR A 142 -14.44 -15.59 3.86
N VAL A 143 -13.82 -16.56 3.18
CA VAL A 143 -12.47 -17.02 3.50
C VAL A 143 -11.47 -15.88 3.36
N LYS A 144 -11.58 -15.07 2.30
CA LYS A 144 -10.74 -13.89 2.10
C LYS A 144 -10.89 -12.88 3.24
N LYS A 145 -12.12 -12.46 3.57
CA LYS A 145 -12.37 -11.53 4.71
C LYS A 145 -11.90 -12.09 6.05
N TYR A 146 -12.09 -13.39 6.30
CA TYR A 146 -11.64 -14.04 7.52
C TYR A 146 -10.10 -14.07 7.62
N SER A 147 -9.43 -14.38 6.51
CA SER A 147 -7.96 -14.37 6.44
C SER A 147 -7.39 -12.97 6.69
N GLU A 148 -8.02 -11.94 6.12
CA GLU A 148 -7.64 -10.54 6.33
C GLU A 148 -7.86 -10.14 7.80
N GLN A 149 -9.00 -10.49 8.41
CA GLN A 149 -9.27 -10.16 9.82
C GLN A 149 -8.28 -10.77 10.83
N ILE A 150 -7.82 -12.01 10.59
CA ILE A 150 -6.81 -12.64 11.46
C ILE A 150 -5.44 -11.97 11.28
N LEU A 151 -5.10 -11.57 10.07
CA LEU A 151 -3.82 -10.95 9.76
C LEU A 151 -3.72 -9.52 10.31
N ASP A 152 -4.82 -8.77 10.37
CA ASP A 152 -4.69 -7.32 10.37
C ASP A 152 -4.54 -6.64 11.74
N LYS A 153 -5.24 -7.01 12.84
CA LYS A 153 -5.30 -6.04 13.98
C LYS A 153 -5.20 -6.49 15.44
N SER A 154 -5.64 -7.67 15.87
CA SER A 154 -5.64 -7.97 17.32
C SER A 154 -4.47 -8.85 17.79
N ASN A 155 -4.03 -9.80 16.97
CA ASN A 155 -3.15 -10.87 17.46
C ASN A 155 -1.67 -10.64 17.16
N TYR A 156 -1.32 -9.68 16.29
CA TYR A 156 0.08 -9.41 15.96
C TYR A 156 0.91 -9.01 17.18
N ARG A 157 0.33 -8.24 18.13
CA ARG A 157 1.03 -7.81 19.35
C ARG A 157 1.31 -8.98 20.30
N TYR A 158 0.32 -9.85 20.54
CA TYR A 158 0.49 -11.02 21.41
C TYR A 158 1.39 -12.07 20.78
N MET A 159 1.28 -12.29 19.46
CA MET A 159 2.13 -13.22 18.73
C MET A 159 3.59 -12.74 18.70
N SER A 160 3.81 -11.45 18.42
CA SER A 160 5.14 -10.82 18.50
C SER A 160 5.72 -10.84 19.92
N ALA A 161 4.90 -10.63 20.94
CA ALA A 161 5.34 -10.73 22.34
C ALA A 161 5.79 -12.15 22.69
N GLY A 162 5.09 -13.19 22.20
CA GLY A 162 5.51 -14.57 22.36
C GLY A 162 6.86 -14.86 21.69
N TYR A 163 7.05 -14.38 20.46
CA TYR A 163 8.34 -14.52 19.77
C TYR A 163 9.48 -13.79 20.49
N LEU A 164 9.24 -12.56 20.97
CA LEU A 164 10.23 -11.81 21.75
C LEU A 164 10.62 -12.55 23.04
N LEU A 165 9.64 -13.12 23.74
CA LEU A 165 9.88 -13.88 24.97
C LEU A 165 10.74 -15.12 24.69
N LEU A 166 10.43 -15.87 23.62
CA LEU A 166 11.18 -17.06 23.24
C LEU A 166 12.63 -16.72 22.86
N ILE A 167 12.84 -15.67 22.06
CA ILE A 167 14.18 -15.18 21.69
C ILE A 167 14.95 -14.72 22.94
N SER A 168 14.29 -14.03 23.86
CA SER A 168 14.88 -13.57 25.12
C SER A 168 15.38 -14.75 25.97
N ILE A 169 14.57 -15.81 26.11
CA ILE A 169 14.99 -17.04 26.82
C ILE A 169 16.21 -17.67 26.14
N LEU A 170 16.22 -17.75 24.81
CA LEU A 170 17.32 -18.33 24.05
C LEU A 170 18.65 -17.57 24.30
N ILE A 171 18.59 -16.24 24.24
CA ILE A 171 19.75 -15.37 24.54
C ILE A 171 20.13 -15.49 26.02
N SER A 172 19.16 -15.53 26.93
CA SER A 172 19.42 -15.67 28.36
C SER A 172 20.19 -16.94 28.68
N ILE A 173 19.84 -18.06 28.06
CA ILE A 173 20.57 -19.33 28.23
C ILE A 173 22.01 -19.20 27.71
N LEU A 174 22.21 -18.56 26.55
CA LEU A 174 23.54 -18.32 25.98
C LEU A 174 24.40 -17.43 26.90
N VAL A 175 23.84 -16.34 27.42
CA VAL A 175 24.53 -15.42 28.33
C VAL A 175 24.85 -16.11 29.65
N LEU A 176 23.92 -16.90 30.19
CA LEU A 176 24.13 -17.66 31.42
C LEU A 176 25.23 -18.72 31.24
N TYR A 177 25.27 -19.37 30.08
CA TYR A 177 26.35 -20.30 29.73
C TYR A 177 27.72 -19.60 29.73
N LEU A 178 27.83 -18.43 29.08
CA LEU A 178 29.07 -17.63 29.08
C LEU A 178 29.45 -17.17 30.50
N TYR A 179 28.46 -16.78 31.31
CA TYR A 179 28.68 -16.33 32.68
C TYR A 179 29.22 -17.44 33.59
N ILE A 180 28.63 -18.64 33.53
CA ILE A 180 29.01 -19.77 34.41
C ILE A 180 30.29 -20.45 33.93
N TYR A 181 30.41 -20.77 32.64
CA TYR A 181 31.48 -21.62 32.11
C TYR A 181 32.69 -20.86 31.60
N LYS A 182 32.54 -19.58 31.22
CA LYS A 182 33.59 -18.78 30.57
C LYS A 182 33.60 -17.33 31.06
N ARG A 183 33.64 -17.15 32.38
CA ARG A 183 33.62 -15.83 33.03
C ARG A 183 34.71 -14.88 32.52
N GLU A 184 35.90 -15.38 32.19
CA GLU A 184 37.00 -14.59 31.61
C GLU A 184 36.61 -13.95 30.27
N ILE A 185 35.89 -14.69 29.42
CA ILE A 185 35.41 -14.21 28.12
C ILE A 185 34.29 -13.18 28.31
N PHE A 186 33.44 -13.36 29.33
CA PHE A 186 32.37 -12.41 29.66
C PHE A 186 32.90 -11.08 30.20
N ILE A 187 33.98 -11.10 30.99
CA ILE A 187 34.58 -9.90 31.56
C ILE A 187 35.32 -9.08 30.49
N HIS A 188 35.95 -9.74 29.51
CA HIS A 188 36.68 -9.06 28.44
C HIS A 188 35.79 -8.77 27.22
N PHE A 189 35.30 -7.53 27.11
CA PHE A 189 34.43 -7.07 26.02
C PHE A 189 34.94 -7.43 24.61
N ARG A 190 36.27 -7.37 24.38
CA ARG A 190 36.88 -7.72 23.09
C ARG A 190 36.69 -9.18 22.70
N GLN A 191 36.75 -10.11 23.65
CA GLN A 191 36.60 -11.54 23.38
C GLN A 191 35.11 -11.89 23.23
N PHE A 192 34.27 -11.31 24.09
CA PHE A 192 32.83 -11.45 24.01
C PHE A 192 32.27 -10.94 22.67
N SER A 193 32.67 -9.74 22.24
CA SER A 193 32.18 -9.15 20.99
C SER A 193 32.62 -9.93 19.76
N LEU A 194 33.84 -10.48 19.76
CA LEU A 194 34.34 -11.32 18.67
C LEU A 194 33.48 -12.58 18.52
N ILE A 195 33.22 -13.31 19.61
CA ILE A 195 32.37 -14.51 19.58
C ILE A 195 30.94 -14.15 19.18
N PHE A 196 30.40 -13.06 19.71
CA PHE A 196 29.06 -12.59 19.37
C PHE A 196 28.94 -12.28 17.87
N ILE A 197 29.90 -11.54 17.29
CA ILE A 197 29.92 -11.24 15.85
C ILE A 197 30.02 -12.53 15.05
N LEU A 198 30.90 -13.46 15.43
CA LEU A 198 31.12 -14.71 14.69
C LEU A 198 29.86 -15.59 14.65
N VAL A 199 29.15 -15.71 15.78
CA VAL A 199 27.87 -16.43 15.84
C VAL A 199 26.79 -15.73 14.99
N ASN A 200 26.69 -14.40 15.06
CA ASN A 200 25.72 -13.65 14.25
C ASN A 200 26.02 -13.76 12.75
N VAL A 201 27.29 -13.72 12.33
CA VAL A 201 27.70 -13.93 10.93
C VAL A 201 27.35 -15.34 10.48
N ALA A 202 27.57 -16.36 11.32
CA ALA A 202 27.20 -17.74 10.99
C ALA A 202 25.69 -17.90 10.80
N ILE A 203 24.88 -17.33 11.70
CA ILE A 203 23.41 -17.34 11.58
C ILE A 203 22.95 -16.56 10.34
N PHE A 204 23.56 -15.41 10.06
CA PHE A 204 23.25 -14.59 8.90
C PHE A 204 23.55 -15.33 7.59
N LEU A 205 24.71 -15.98 7.49
CA LEU A 205 25.06 -16.81 6.34
C LEU A 205 24.09 -17.98 6.20
N ALA A 206 23.79 -18.70 7.28
CA ALA A 206 22.81 -19.79 7.25
C ALA A 206 21.43 -19.33 6.78
N ALA A 207 20.97 -18.15 7.21
CA ALA A 207 19.71 -17.55 6.76
C ALA A 207 19.75 -17.10 5.29
N MET A 208 20.90 -16.60 4.83
CA MET A 208 21.10 -16.21 3.43
C MET A 208 21.13 -17.44 2.51
N PHE A 209 21.83 -18.49 2.93
CA PHE A 209 21.83 -19.80 2.26
C PHE A 209 20.46 -20.44 2.26
N SER A 210 19.70 -20.38 3.37
CA SER A 210 18.34 -20.91 3.39
C SER A 210 17.43 -20.14 2.43
N LYS A 211 17.47 -18.80 2.41
CA LYS A 211 16.73 -17.99 1.41
C LYS A 211 17.12 -18.33 -0.03
N ALA A 212 18.42 -18.51 -0.30
CA ALA A 212 18.89 -18.94 -1.61
C ALA A 212 18.41 -20.37 -1.97
N ASN A 213 18.25 -21.24 -0.97
CA ASN A 213 17.80 -22.62 -1.10
C ASN A 213 16.31 -22.84 -0.74
N ILE A 214 15.48 -21.80 -0.67
CA ILE A 214 14.03 -21.93 -0.39
C ILE A 214 13.20 -22.19 -1.67
N PHE A 215 13.85 -22.28 -2.85
CA PHE A 215 13.25 -22.78 -4.09
C PHE A 215 14.06 -23.89 -4.80
N PRO A 216 14.29 -25.03 -4.13
CA PRO A 216 14.31 -26.31 -4.81
C PRO A 216 13.45 -27.30 -4.03
N GLU A 217 12.17 -27.00 -3.81
CA GLU A 217 11.19 -28.08 -3.87
C GLU A 217 11.26 -28.63 -5.29
N ARG A 218 12.22 -29.53 -5.53
CA ARG A 218 12.06 -30.54 -6.56
C ARG A 218 10.79 -31.25 -6.13
N LEU A 219 9.67 -30.91 -6.77
CA LEU A 219 8.44 -31.69 -6.74
C LEU A 219 8.86 -33.17 -6.67
N PRO A 220 8.31 -33.97 -5.73
CA PRO A 220 8.69 -35.37 -5.62
C PRO A 220 8.61 -35.93 -7.04
N ARG A 221 9.75 -36.43 -7.58
CA ARG A 221 9.74 -37.02 -8.91
C ARG A 221 8.71 -38.14 -8.85
N ARG A 222 7.53 -37.89 -9.42
CA ARG A 222 6.50 -38.92 -9.61
C ARG A 222 7.07 -39.89 -10.63
N ILE A 223 7.84 -40.84 -10.14
CA ILE A 223 8.29 -41.98 -10.94
C ILE A 223 7.07 -42.89 -11.04
N SER A 224 6.30 -42.75 -12.11
CA SER A 224 5.30 -43.77 -12.45
C SER A 224 6.07 -45.03 -12.84
N ILE A 225 6.24 -45.96 -11.90
CA ILE A 225 6.79 -47.28 -12.21
C ILE A 225 5.73 -47.97 -13.07
N ARG A 226 5.91 -47.97 -14.38
CA ARG A 226 5.14 -48.83 -15.28
C ARG A 226 5.79 -50.21 -15.28
N PRO A 227 5.16 -51.23 -14.70
CA PRO A 227 5.73 -52.57 -14.72
C PRO A 227 5.87 -53.04 -16.18
N SER A 228 7.03 -53.54 -16.57
CA SER A 228 7.36 -53.94 -17.95
C SER A 228 6.39 -54.98 -18.52
N TRP A 229 5.86 -55.86 -17.66
CA TRP A 229 4.87 -56.88 -18.02
C TRP A 229 3.52 -56.31 -18.49
N PHE A 230 3.19 -55.05 -18.15
CA PHE A 230 1.94 -54.39 -18.53
C PHE A 230 1.94 -53.80 -19.96
N GLN A 231 3.08 -53.83 -20.65
CA GLN A 231 3.17 -53.32 -22.04
C GLN A 231 2.63 -54.32 -23.07
N SER A 232 2.62 -55.61 -22.75
CA SER A 232 2.22 -56.66 -23.68
C SER A 232 0.71 -56.59 -24.05
N PRO A 233 0.33 -56.78 -25.33
CA PRO A 233 -1.07 -56.74 -25.76
C PRO A 233 -1.96 -57.82 -25.13
N LEU A 234 -1.37 -58.98 -24.83
CA LEU A 234 -2.07 -60.14 -24.28
C LEU A 234 -2.57 -59.89 -22.85
N VAL A 235 -1.68 -59.38 -21.98
CA VAL A 235 -2.01 -59.04 -20.59
C VAL A 235 -3.07 -57.94 -20.51
N ARG A 236 -3.07 -57.00 -21.45
CA ARG A 236 -4.04 -55.89 -21.51
C ARG A 236 -5.48 -56.37 -21.75
N LYS A 237 -5.65 -57.46 -22.49
CA LYS A 237 -6.95 -58.03 -22.85
C LYS A 237 -7.55 -58.80 -21.67
N GLU A 238 -6.71 -59.56 -20.97
CA GLU A 238 -7.06 -60.36 -19.80
C GLU A 238 -7.35 -59.49 -18.55
N TRP A 239 -6.67 -58.34 -18.44
CA TRP A 239 -6.94 -57.33 -17.40
C TRP A 239 -8.30 -56.64 -17.53
N ARG A 240 -8.85 -56.53 -18.75
CA ARG A 240 -10.18 -55.94 -18.97
C ARG A 240 -11.30 -56.88 -18.53
N SER A 241 -11.05 -58.19 -18.50
CA SER A 241 -12.02 -59.23 -18.15
C SER A 241 -11.99 -59.65 -16.67
N LEU A 242 -11.14 -59.05 -15.83
CA LEU A 242 -11.08 -59.40 -14.41
C LEU A 242 -12.37 -59.02 -13.65
N PRO A 243 -12.84 -59.87 -12.71
CA PRO A 243 -14.05 -59.63 -11.93
C PRO A 243 -13.92 -58.43 -10.98
N ILE A 244 -15.07 -57.85 -10.62
CA ILE A 244 -15.24 -56.60 -9.85
C ILE A 244 -14.48 -56.60 -8.51
N ARG A 245 -14.17 -57.77 -7.94
CA ARG A 245 -13.41 -57.90 -6.69
C ARG A 245 -11.99 -57.29 -6.75
N PHE A 246 -11.42 -57.09 -7.94
CA PHE A 246 -10.15 -56.39 -8.15
C PHE A 246 -10.29 -54.90 -8.54
N SER A 247 -11.51 -54.34 -8.51
CA SER A 247 -11.82 -52.94 -8.84
C SER A 247 -11.00 -51.93 -8.03
N ILE A 248 -10.76 -52.20 -6.74
CA ILE A 248 -10.00 -51.32 -5.85
C ILE A 248 -8.55 -51.19 -6.32
N PHE A 249 -7.92 -52.31 -6.71
CA PHE A 249 -6.56 -52.32 -7.24
C PHE A 249 -6.48 -51.65 -8.62
N LYS A 250 -7.53 -51.81 -9.44
CA LYS A 250 -7.68 -51.13 -10.74
C LYS A 250 -7.81 -49.61 -10.57
N LYS A 251 -8.55 -49.15 -9.57
CA LYS A 251 -8.73 -47.72 -9.26
C LYS A 251 -7.45 -47.11 -8.69
N PHE A 252 -6.77 -47.80 -7.77
CA PHE A 252 -5.49 -47.38 -7.20
C PHE A 252 -4.40 -47.15 -8.25
N LEU A 253 -4.33 -48.00 -9.28
CA LEU A 253 -3.35 -47.85 -10.35
C LEU A 253 -3.74 -46.81 -11.41
N LEU A 254 -5.03 -46.55 -11.62
CA LEU A 254 -5.52 -45.51 -12.54
C LEU A 254 -5.42 -44.10 -11.94
N ASP A 255 -5.70 -43.94 -10.65
CA ASP A 255 -5.48 -42.66 -9.92
C ASP A 255 -4.00 -42.24 -9.93
N ASN A 256 -3.09 -43.20 -10.06
CA ASN A 256 -1.65 -42.97 -10.13
C ASN A 256 -1.15 -42.69 -11.57
N GLN A 257 -2.04 -42.53 -12.55
CA GLN A 257 -1.72 -42.19 -13.95
C GLN A 257 -1.98 -40.71 -14.33
N SER A 258 -2.45 -39.87 -13.40
CA SER A 258 -2.58 -38.39 -13.56
C SER A 258 -1.70 -37.63 -12.58
#